data_AF-A0A2E5DA43-F1
#
_entry.id   AF-A0A2E5DA43-F1
#
_cell.length_a   1.000
_cell.length_b   1.000
_cell.length_c   1.000
_cell.angle_alpha   90.00
_cell.angle_beta   90.00
_cell.angle_gamma   90.00
#
_symmetry.space_group_name_H-M   'P 1'
#
loop_
_entity.id
_entity.type
_entity.pdbx_description
1 polymer ?
#
loop_
_entity_poly.entity_id
_entity_poly.type
_entity_poly.pdbx_seq_one_letter_code
_entity_poly.pdbx_strand_id
1 'polypeptide(L)'
;MSENDNNSGDDQSTYETPATTSEEPGTPDGPELAGRGVRLGAYLVDSLILVIVFLVVVASGFWITFDDIIQMGTLPGTNDVLQVMIVFIVVFMVINGYLLVMRGQTVGKLMLGIRIVDS
;
A
#
# COMPACT_ATOMS: atom_id res chain seq x y z
N MET A 1 76.59 -7.41 27.29
CA MET A 1 76.15 -8.28 26.20
C MET A 1 74.94 -9.05 26.71
N SER A 2 73.75 -8.57 26.36
CA SER A 2 72.47 -9.27 26.50
C SER A 2 71.46 -8.39 25.76
N GLU A 3 71.13 -8.80 24.54
CA GLU A 3 70.08 -8.22 23.70
C GLU A 3 68.74 -8.16 24.45
N ASN A 4 67.95 -7.12 24.20
CA ASN A 4 66.58 -7.37 23.76
C ASN A 4 66.01 -6.17 23.02
N ASP A 5 65.55 -6.47 21.82
CA ASP A 5 65.11 -5.56 20.77
C ASP A 5 63.72 -4.95 21.04
N ASN A 6 63.60 -3.67 20.71
CA ASN A 6 62.56 -3.09 19.86
C ASN A 6 61.12 -3.58 20.09
N ASN A 7 60.30 -2.79 20.81
CA ASN A 7 58.85 -2.87 20.69
C ASN A 7 58.28 -1.48 20.38
N SER A 8 58.30 -1.11 19.09
CA SER A 8 57.55 0.02 18.55
C SER A 8 56.07 -0.33 18.61
N GLY A 9 55.37 0.20 19.62
CA GLY A 9 53.92 0.20 19.66
C GLY A 9 53.38 1.21 18.65
N ASP A 10 53.36 0.82 17.38
CA ASP A 10 52.55 1.49 16.38
C ASP A 10 51.10 1.07 16.61
N ASP A 11 50.33 1.96 17.24
CA ASP A 11 48.87 1.91 17.30
C ASP A 11 48.28 2.03 15.87
N GLN A 12 48.39 0.97 15.07
CA GLN A 12 47.52 0.79 13.93
C GLN A 12 46.19 0.22 14.44
N SER A 13 45.25 1.14 14.69
CA SER A 13 43.83 0.81 14.71
C SER A 13 43.46 0.14 13.39
N THR A 14 43.40 -1.19 13.40
CA THR A 14 42.89 -2.04 12.33
C THR A 14 41.39 -1.80 12.19
N TYR A 15 41.01 -0.71 11.53
CA TYR A 15 39.70 -0.65 10.88
C TYR A 15 39.80 -1.47 9.59
N GLU A 16 39.67 -2.79 9.74
CA GLU A 16 39.26 -3.62 8.61
C GLU A 16 37.80 -3.28 8.31
N THR A 17 37.59 -2.54 7.21
CA THR A 17 36.28 -2.47 6.57
C THR A 17 35.86 -3.91 6.26
N PRO A 18 34.66 -4.37 6.68
CA PRO A 18 34.17 -5.68 6.29
C PRO A 18 34.29 -5.76 4.77
N ALA A 19 34.98 -6.79 4.27
CA ALA A 19 34.95 -7.11 2.85
C ALA A 19 33.50 -7.47 2.51
N THR A 20 32.69 -6.46 2.18
CA THR A 20 31.53 -6.63 1.34
C THR A 20 32.11 -7.14 0.02
N THR A 21 32.09 -8.47 -0.12
CA THR A 21 32.00 -9.10 -1.43
C THR A 21 30.89 -8.35 -2.14
N SER A 22 31.28 -7.50 -3.09
CA SER A 22 30.35 -6.93 -4.05
C SER A 22 29.85 -8.12 -4.85
N GLU A 23 28.81 -8.77 -4.36
CA GLU A 23 27.98 -9.62 -5.18
C GLU A 23 27.55 -8.74 -6.35
N GLU A 24 28.08 -9.06 -7.53
CA GLU A 24 27.49 -8.66 -8.81
C GLU A 24 25.98 -8.74 -8.64
N PRO A 25 25.20 -7.69 -9.00
CA PRO A 25 23.77 -7.68 -8.75
C PRO A 25 23.17 -8.84 -9.55
N GLY A 26 23.09 -9.99 -8.91
CA GLY A 26 22.37 -11.15 -9.38
C GLY A 26 20.99 -10.64 -9.68
N THR A 27 20.58 -10.85 -10.92
CA THR A 27 19.19 -10.63 -11.33
C THR A 27 18.36 -11.32 -10.26
N PRO A 28 17.49 -10.61 -9.50
CA PRO A 28 16.76 -11.25 -8.43
C PRO A 28 15.82 -12.24 -9.11
N ASP A 29 16.14 -13.54 -9.02
CA ASP A 29 15.22 -14.64 -9.30
C ASP A 29 14.16 -14.74 -8.18
N GLY A 30 13.72 -13.59 -7.68
CA GLY A 30 12.53 -13.44 -6.85
C GLY A 30 11.35 -13.08 -7.76
N PRO A 31 10.11 -13.38 -7.34
CA PRO A 31 8.92 -12.97 -8.09
C PRO A 31 9.02 -11.49 -8.43
N GLU A 32 9.00 -11.13 -9.71
CA GLU A 32 9.18 -9.76 -10.18
C GLU A 32 8.24 -8.83 -9.40
N LEU A 33 8.81 -8.02 -8.49
CA LEU A 33 8.04 -7.08 -7.69
C LEU A 33 7.37 -6.12 -8.67
N ALA A 34 6.04 -6.11 -8.68
CA ALA A 34 5.27 -5.21 -9.54
C ALA A 34 5.79 -3.78 -9.40
N GLY A 35 6.21 -3.21 -10.53
CA GLY A 35 6.80 -1.88 -10.60
C GLY A 35 5.89 -0.82 -9.99
N ARG A 36 6.48 0.30 -9.53
CA ARG A 36 5.74 1.38 -8.83
C ARG A 36 4.51 1.87 -9.62
N GLY A 37 4.59 1.91 -10.95
CA GLY A 37 3.47 2.28 -11.82
C GLY A 37 2.32 1.28 -11.83
N VAL A 38 2.60 -0.03 -11.76
CA VAL A 38 1.58 -1.08 -11.69
C VAL A 38 0.83 -1.00 -10.36
N ARG A 39 1.54 -0.67 -9.26
CA ARG A 39 0.92 -0.40 -7.96
C ARG A 39 -0.02 0.82 -8.02
N LEU A 40 0.38 1.89 -8.70
CA LEU A 40 -0.48 3.05 -8.92
C LEU A 40 -1.73 2.69 -9.72
N GLY A 41 -1.57 1.89 -10.78
CA GLY A 41 -2.68 1.35 -11.56
C GLY A 41 -3.67 0.56 -10.70
N ALA A 42 -3.17 -0.25 -9.75
CA ALA A 42 -4.03 -1.00 -8.84
C ALA A 42 -4.88 -0.09 -7.97
N TYR A 43 -4.29 0.96 -7.40
CA TYR A 43 -5.04 1.95 -6.62
C TYR A 43 -6.10 2.70 -7.46
N LEU A 44 -5.79 3.01 -8.73
CA LEU A 44 -6.76 3.62 -9.64
C LEU A 44 -7.95 2.70 -9.90
N VAL A 45 -7.69 1.42 -10.19
CA VAL A 45 -8.76 0.43 -10.40
C VAL A 45 -9.59 0.24 -9.12
N ASP A 46 -8.94 0.15 -7.96
CA ASP A 46 -9.64 0.07 -6.67
C ASP A 46 -10.55 1.29 -6.44
N SER A 47 -10.04 2.49 -6.72
CA SER A 47 -10.84 3.73 -6.58
C SER A 47 -12.02 3.77 -7.54
N LEU A 48 -11.83 3.29 -8.78
CA LEU A 48 -12.89 3.25 -9.78
C LEU A 48 -14.00 2.28 -9.37
N ILE A 49 -13.63 1.11 -8.87
CA ILE A 49 -14.60 0.11 -8.39
C ILE A 49 -15.38 0.65 -7.20
N LEU A 50 -14.70 1.34 -6.28
CA LEU A 50 -15.36 2.00 -5.15
C LEU A 50 -16.41 3.01 -5.63
N VAL A 51 -16.06 3.86 -6.60
CA VAL A 51 -16.97 4.85 -7.18
C VAL A 51 -18.16 4.16 -7.85
N ILE A 52 -17.94 3.12 -8.65
CA ILE A 52 -19.01 2.40 -9.34
C ILE A 52 -20.00 1.80 -8.32
N VAL A 53 -19.50 1.11 -7.30
CA VAL A 53 -20.38 0.50 -6.29
C VAL A 53 -21.12 1.57 -5.48
N PHE A 54 -20.44 2.66 -5.12
CA PHE A 54 -21.08 3.79 -4.45
C PHE A 54 -22.24 4.35 -5.29
N LEU A 55 -22.04 4.56 -6.60
CA LEU A 55 -23.09 5.00 -7.50
C LEU A 55 -24.25 3.99 -7.58
N VAL A 56 -23.97 2.69 -7.58
CA VAL A 56 -25.02 1.66 -7.56
C VAL A 56 -25.85 1.73 -6.28
N VAL A 57 -25.22 1.94 -5.11
CA VAL A 57 -25.92 2.09 -3.83
C VAL A 57 -26.84 3.31 -3.87
N VAL A 58 -26.33 4.46 -4.30
CA VAL A 58 -27.10 5.71 -4.44
C VAL A 58 -28.26 5.54 -5.44
N ALA A 59 -27.99 4.92 -6.60
CA ALA A 59 -29.00 4.68 -7.63
C ALA A 59 -30.08 3.69 -7.18
N SER A 60 -29.74 2.74 -6.30
CA SER A 60 -30.72 1.82 -5.71
C SER A 60 -31.66 2.49 -4.69
N GLY A 61 -31.33 3.71 -4.24
CA GLY A 61 -32.04 4.41 -3.18
C GLY A 61 -31.90 3.74 -1.82
N PHE A 62 -30.94 2.83 -1.66
CA PHE A 62 -30.69 2.15 -0.40
C PHE A 62 -30.01 3.11 0.58
N TRP A 63 -30.77 3.58 1.57
CA TRP A 63 -30.32 4.49 2.64
C TRP A 63 -29.88 5.89 2.19
N ILE A 64 -29.45 6.08 0.95
CA ILE A 64 -29.07 7.36 0.36
C ILE A 64 -29.55 7.41 -1.09
N THR A 65 -30.00 8.58 -1.54
CA THR A 65 -30.46 8.82 -2.92
C THR A 65 -29.65 9.93 -3.60
N PHE A 66 -29.81 10.06 -4.92
CA PHE A 66 -29.19 11.16 -5.67
C PHE A 66 -29.68 12.54 -5.21
N ASP A 67 -30.96 12.65 -4.82
CA ASP A 67 -31.53 13.90 -4.32
C ASP A 67 -30.86 14.33 -3.01
N ASP A 68 -30.59 13.39 -2.10
CA ASP A 68 -29.87 13.66 -0.85
C ASP A 68 -28.46 14.21 -1.11
N ILE A 69 -27.74 13.62 -2.09
CA ILE A 69 -26.39 14.07 -2.47
C ILE A 69 -26.42 15.47 -3.08
N ILE A 70 -27.40 15.76 -3.95
CA ILE A 70 -27.54 17.06 -4.59
C ILE A 70 -27.88 18.13 -3.56
N GLN A 71 -28.80 17.84 -2.63
CA GLN A 71 -29.19 18.76 -1.56
C GLN A 71 -28.01 19.07 -0.64
N MET A 72 -27.16 18.08 -0.35
CA MET A 72 -25.96 18.27 0.46
C MET A 72 -24.98 19.28 -0.16
N GLY A 73 -24.97 19.45 -1.48
CA GLY A 73 -24.16 20.46 -2.17
C GLY A 73 -24.63 21.91 -2.00
N THR A 74 -25.85 22.14 -1.50
CA THR A 74 -26.45 23.48 -1.36
C THR A 74 -26.44 23.96 0.09
N LEU A 75 -26.98 23.18 1.02
CA LEU A 75 -27.08 23.48 2.46
C LEU A 75 -26.95 22.16 3.25
N PRO A 76 -25.73 21.65 3.46
CA PRO A 76 -25.54 20.38 4.14
C PRO A 76 -25.95 20.47 5.61
N GLY A 77 -26.93 19.68 6.03
CA GLY A 77 -27.15 19.41 7.45
C GLY A 77 -26.03 18.54 8.00
N THR A 78 -25.70 18.69 9.29
CA THR A 78 -24.69 17.83 9.95
C THR A 78 -25.07 16.35 9.88
N ASN A 79 -26.37 16.04 9.92
CA ASN A 79 -26.86 14.68 9.82
C ASN A 79 -26.64 14.09 8.42
N ASP A 80 -26.83 14.87 7.36
CA ASP A 80 -26.66 14.44 5.97
C ASP A 80 -25.20 14.05 5.70
N VAL A 81 -24.27 14.91 6.15
CA VAL A 81 -22.83 14.64 6.05
C VAL A 81 -22.45 13.36 6.79
N LEU A 82 -22.96 13.17 8.01
CA LEU A 82 -22.68 11.97 8.80
C LEU A 82 -23.21 10.71 8.11
N GLN A 83 -24.43 10.77 7.57
CA GLN A 83 -25.06 9.65 6.85
C GLN A 83 -24.24 9.26 5.61
N VAL A 84 -23.83 10.22 4.78
CA VAL A 84 -23.00 9.94 3.60
C VAL A 84 -21.65 9.33 4.00
N MET A 85 -21.02 9.86 5.05
CA MET A 85 -19.75 9.31 5.55
C MET A 85 -19.89 7.86 6.03
N ILE A 86 -20.95 7.55 6.78
CA ILE A 86 -21.22 6.19 7.25
C ILE A 86 -21.43 5.25 6.06
N VAL A 87 -22.26 5.62 5.09
CA VAL A 87 -22.50 4.81 3.89
C VAL A 87 -21.20 4.58 3.13
N PHE A 88 -20.40 5.63 2.93
CA PHE A 88 -19.12 5.53 2.24
C PHE A 88 -18.15 4.57 2.94
N ILE A 89 -18.03 4.66 4.27
CA ILE A 89 -17.18 3.76 5.07
C ILE A 89 -17.66 2.32 4.97
N VAL A 90 -18.97 2.08 5.10
CA VAL A 90 -19.54 0.74 5.00
C VAL A 90 -19.29 0.14 3.62
N VAL A 91 -19.55 0.89 2.55
CA VAL A 91 -19.29 0.45 1.17
C VAL A 91 -17.81 0.15 0.96
N PHE A 92 -16.92 1.04 1.42
CA PHE A 92 -15.48 0.84 1.36
C PHE A 92 -15.05 -0.44 2.08
N MET A 93 -15.56 -0.67 3.28
CA MET A 93 -15.22 -1.83 4.11
C MET A 93 -15.79 -3.13 3.56
N VAL A 94 -16.98 -3.11 2.96
CA VAL A 94 -17.55 -4.30 2.31
C VAL A 94 -16.73 -4.67 1.07
N ILE A 95 -16.35 -3.71 0.23
CA ILE A 95 -15.59 -4.02 -1.00
C ILE A 95 -14.15 -4.42 -0.68
N ASN A 96 -13.44 -3.56 0.04
CA ASN A 96 -12.03 -3.77 0.31
C ASN A 96 -11.83 -4.78 1.44
N GLY A 97 -12.59 -4.67 2.53
CA GLY A 97 -12.45 -5.55 3.69
C GLY A 97 -12.82 -7.00 3.38
N TYR A 98 -13.88 -7.27 2.62
CA TYR A 98 -14.22 -8.65 2.23
C TYR A 98 -13.09 -9.31 1.44
N LEU A 99 -12.55 -8.62 0.43
CA LEU A 99 -11.48 -9.18 -0.40
C LEU A 99 -10.15 -9.26 0.34
N LEU A 100 -9.87 -8.31 1.23
CA LEU A 100 -8.68 -8.31 2.07
C LEU A 100 -8.71 -9.48 3.07
N VAL A 101 -9.87 -9.77 3.67
CA VAL A 101 -10.03 -10.89 4.60
C VAL A 101 -9.95 -12.24 3.89
N MET A 102 -10.56 -12.38 2.71
CA MET A 102 -10.53 -13.67 1.99
C MET A 102 -9.23 -13.93 1.23
N ARG A 103 -8.59 -12.91 0.68
CA ARG A 103 -7.49 -13.07 -0.28
C ARG A 103 -6.24 -12.24 0.03
N GLY A 104 -6.26 -11.43 1.08
CA GLY A 104 -5.17 -10.51 1.39
C GLY A 104 -4.90 -9.50 0.26
N GLN A 105 -5.89 -9.20 -0.59
CA GLN A 105 -5.73 -8.36 -1.78
C GLN A 105 -6.92 -7.42 -1.96
N THR A 106 -6.70 -6.33 -2.68
CA THR A 106 -7.75 -5.42 -3.16
C THR A 106 -8.16 -5.81 -4.59
N VAL A 107 -9.31 -5.31 -5.06
CA VAL A 107 -9.92 -5.80 -6.32
C VAL A 107 -9.05 -5.41 -7.51
N GLY A 108 -8.49 -4.22 -7.47
CA GLY A 108 -7.53 -3.69 -8.44
C GLY A 108 -6.23 -4.45 -8.46
N LYS A 109 -5.68 -4.86 -7.30
CA LYS A 109 -4.50 -5.73 -7.26
C LYS A 109 -4.79 -7.08 -7.91
N LEU A 110 -5.95 -7.66 -7.64
CA LEU A 110 -6.38 -8.91 -8.26
C LEU A 110 -6.55 -8.77 -9.78
N MET A 111 -7.17 -7.69 -10.26
CA MET A 111 -7.36 -7.43 -11.69
C MET A 111 -6.06 -7.18 -12.44
N LEU A 112 -5.05 -6.58 -11.79
CA LEU A 112 -3.73 -6.36 -12.37
C LEU A 112 -2.76 -7.54 -12.14
N GLY A 113 -3.24 -8.63 -11.57
CA GLY A 113 -2.42 -9.83 -11.32
C GLY A 113 -1.31 -9.63 -10.27
N ILE A 114 -1.40 -8.58 -9.46
CA ILE A 114 -0.40 -8.25 -8.45
C ILE A 114 -0.70 -9.03 -7.17
N ARG A 115 0.20 -9.92 -6.77
CA ARG A 115 0.19 -10.50 -5.42
C ARG A 115 0.90 -9.58 -4.44
N ILE A 116 0.35 -9.48 -3.22
CA ILE A 116 1.15 -9.01 -2.08
C ILE A 116 2.15 -10.13 -1.81
N VAL A 117 3.41 -9.89 -2.18
CA VAL A 117 4.54 -10.71 -1.75
C VAL A 117 5.22 -9.88 -0.67
N ASP A 118 5.36 -10.43 0.54
CA ASP A 118 6.21 -9.81 1.55
C ASP A 118 7.61 -9.67 0.97
N SER A 119 8.19 -8.48 1.19
CA SER A 119 9.52 -8.13 0.70
C SER A 119 10.60 -8.83 1.50
#